data_AF-A0AAE1T3T2-F1
#
_entry.id   AF-A0AAE1T3T2-F1
#
_cell.length_a   1.000
_cell.length_b   1.000
_cell.length_c   1.000
_cell.angle_alpha   90.00
_cell.angle_beta   90.00
_cell.angle_gamma   90.00
#
_symmetry.space_group_name_H-M   'P 1'
#
loop_
_entity.id
_entity.type
_entity.pdbx_description
1 polymer ?
#
loop_
_entity_poly.entity_id
_entity_poly.type
_entity_poly.pdbx_seq_one_letter_code
_entity_poly.pdbx_strand_id
1 'polypeptide(L)'
;MEKRAVGFVHEVLSLTVEKMVEVEKISHFRNWFGIDLNVKDLFLDHPGMFYLSTKGKRHTGFLREAYERGCLIESNLVYEARRKLLDLVLLSCHGLGRGDINPIVLTRVKKMKWKRCIMIEAYCRLKLFTHCGIAKL
;
A
#
# COMPACT_ATOMS: atom_id res chain seq x y z
N MET A 1 -14.47 1.16 -17.04
CA MET A 1 -14.53 0.70 -15.64
C MET A 1 -13.15 0.49 -15.05
N GLU A 2 -12.24 -0.17 -15.76
CA GLU A 2 -10.85 -0.40 -15.34
C GLU A 2 -10.06 0.85 -14.95
N LYS A 3 -10.06 1.90 -15.80
CA LYS A 3 -9.39 3.18 -15.48
C LYS A 3 -9.84 3.78 -14.13
N ARG A 4 -11.12 3.61 -13.76
CA ARG A 4 -11.65 4.08 -12.48
C ARG A 4 -11.13 3.24 -11.31
N ALA A 5 -11.05 1.93 -11.47
CA ALA A 5 -10.48 1.04 -10.47
C ALA A 5 -8.99 1.31 -10.25
N VAL A 6 -8.25 1.57 -11.33
CA VAL A 6 -6.83 1.95 -11.27
C VAL A 6 -6.65 3.25 -10.51
N GLY A 7 -7.39 4.30 -10.88
CA GLY A 7 -7.34 5.59 -10.18
C GLY A 7 -7.75 5.49 -8.71
N PHE A 8 -8.74 4.65 -8.40
CA PHE A 8 -9.13 4.38 -7.02
C PHE A 8 -8.01 3.70 -6.21
N VAL A 9 -7.40 2.64 -6.75
CA VAL A 9 -6.32 1.91 -6.06
C VAL A 9 -5.11 2.83 -5.89
N HIS A 10 -4.80 3.65 -6.89
CA HIS A 10 -3.77 4.67 -6.83
C HIS A 10 -4.02 5.65 -5.68
N GLU A 11 -5.22 6.23 -5.59
CA GLU A 11 -5.58 7.18 -4.53
C GLU A 11 -5.56 6.52 -3.13
N VAL A 12 -6.08 5.30 -2.99
CA VAL A 12 -6.03 4.59 -1.71
C VAL A 12 -4.59 4.33 -1.27
N LEU A 13 -3.73 3.93 -2.21
CA LEU A 13 -2.32 3.74 -1.93
C LEU A 13 -1.65 5.07 -1.59
N SER A 14 -1.94 6.16 -2.31
CA SER A 14 -1.37 7.49 -2.08
C SER A 14 -1.70 8.02 -0.68
N LEU A 15 -2.86 7.67 -0.12
CA LEU A 15 -3.26 8.04 1.24
C LEU A 15 -2.59 7.19 2.34
N THR A 16 -2.02 6.03 2.01
CA THR A 16 -1.35 5.19 3.02
C THR A 16 0.05 5.70 3.35
N VAL A 17 0.42 5.61 4.63
CA VAL A 17 1.76 6.00 5.14
C VAL A 17 2.91 5.34 4.39
N GLU A 18 2.76 4.05 4.08
CA GLU A 18 3.79 3.27 3.39
C GLU A 18 3.53 3.17 1.88
N LYS A 19 2.52 3.86 1.32
CA LYS A 19 2.14 3.78 -0.11
C LYS A 19 1.98 2.33 -0.61
N MET A 20 1.52 1.44 0.29
CA MET A 20 1.34 0.01 0.06
C MET A 20 0.20 -0.57 0.89
N VAL A 21 -0.48 -1.59 0.35
CA VAL A 21 -1.57 -2.29 1.05
C VAL A 21 -1.66 -3.75 0.61
N GLU A 22 -2.19 -4.60 1.48
CA GLU A 22 -2.45 -6.01 1.16
C GLU A 22 -3.64 -6.10 0.20
N VAL A 23 -3.49 -6.84 -0.89
CA VAL A 23 -4.53 -6.99 -1.93
C VAL A 23 -5.82 -7.54 -1.34
N GLU A 24 -5.71 -8.53 -0.45
CA GLU A 24 -6.85 -9.14 0.26
C GLU A 24 -7.72 -8.10 0.97
N LYS A 25 -7.11 -7.02 1.50
CA LYS A 25 -7.88 -5.93 2.13
C LYS A 25 -8.71 -5.16 1.14
N ILE A 26 -8.12 -4.76 0.01
CA ILE A 26 -8.87 -4.06 -1.03
C ILE A 26 -9.97 -4.99 -1.56
N SER A 27 -9.67 -6.28 -1.78
CA SER A 27 -10.64 -7.27 -2.25
C SER A 27 -11.86 -7.40 -1.35
N HIS A 28 -11.70 -7.33 -0.02
CA HIS A 28 -12.83 -7.32 0.92
C HIS A 28 -13.74 -6.09 0.78
N PHE A 29 -13.19 -4.95 0.36
CA PHE A 29 -13.96 -3.72 0.20
C PHE A 29 -14.37 -3.45 -1.26
N ARG A 30 -14.03 -4.31 -2.22
CA ARG A 30 -14.27 -4.06 -3.66
C ARG A 30 -15.74 -3.72 -3.98
N ASN A 31 -16.67 -4.41 -3.32
CA ASN A 31 -18.11 -4.21 -3.49
C ASN A 31 -18.57 -2.82 -3.00
N TRP A 32 -17.92 -2.28 -1.96
CA TRP A 32 -18.24 -0.96 -1.41
C TRP A 32 -17.85 0.18 -2.35
N PHE A 33 -16.88 -0.06 -3.21
CA PHE A 33 -16.34 0.91 -4.18
C PHE A 33 -16.86 0.69 -5.61
N GLY A 34 -17.73 -0.31 -5.81
CA GLY A 34 -18.24 -0.67 -7.14
C GLY A 34 -17.14 -1.21 -8.07
N ILE A 35 -16.10 -1.83 -7.50
CA ILE A 35 -15.02 -2.46 -8.25
C ILE A 35 -15.36 -3.94 -8.42
N ASP A 36 -15.80 -4.29 -9.62
CA ASP A 36 -16.10 -5.68 -10.00
C ASP A 36 -14.87 -6.43 -10.55
N LEU A 37 -13.75 -5.73 -10.69
CA LEU A 37 -12.49 -6.30 -11.15
C LEU A 37 -11.79 -7.05 -10.02
N ASN A 38 -11.12 -8.14 -10.39
CA ASN A 38 -10.20 -8.80 -9.48
C ASN A 38 -9.02 -7.86 -9.21
N VAL A 39 -8.91 -7.41 -7.95
CA VAL A 39 -7.88 -6.44 -7.55
C VAL A 39 -6.48 -6.98 -7.86
N LYS A 40 -6.25 -8.28 -7.72
CA LYS A 40 -4.95 -8.89 -8.03
C LYS A 40 -4.59 -8.71 -9.51
N ASP A 41 -5.55 -8.92 -10.39
CA ASP A 41 -5.35 -8.83 -11.84
C ASP A 41 -5.07 -7.37 -12.23
N LEU A 42 -5.78 -6.41 -11.62
CA LEU A 42 -5.51 -4.98 -11.80
C LEU A 42 -4.05 -4.58 -11.49
N PHE A 43 -3.45 -5.16 -10.45
CA PHE A 43 -2.04 -4.95 -10.12
C PHE A 43 -1.09 -5.57 -11.16
N LEU A 44 -1.46 -6.70 -11.76
CA LEU A 44 -0.68 -7.41 -12.76
C LEU A 44 -0.78 -6.77 -14.15
N ASP A 45 -1.95 -6.23 -14.49
CA ASP A 45 -2.26 -5.58 -15.77
C ASP A 45 -1.58 -4.21 -15.90
N HIS A 46 -1.23 -3.57 -14.76
CA HIS A 46 -0.64 -2.23 -14.73
C HIS A 46 0.74 -2.17 -14.02
N PRO A 47 1.75 -2.91 -14.49
CA PRO A 47 3.07 -3.00 -13.84
C PRO A 47 3.89 -1.69 -13.92
N GLY A 48 3.50 -0.79 -14.82
CA GLY A 48 4.09 0.56 -14.95
C GLY A 48 3.64 1.53 -13.85
N MET A 49 2.48 1.31 -13.23
CA MET A 49 1.97 2.14 -12.14
C MET A 49 2.10 1.45 -10.78
N PHE A 50 1.92 0.14 -10.75
CA PHE A 50 1.96 -0.63 -9.52
C PHE A 50 3.02 -1.72 -9.54
N TYR A 51 3.39 -2.14 -8.34
CA TYR A 51 4.22 -3.31 -8.12
C TYR A 51 3.49 -4.27 -7.18
N LEU A 52 3.54 -5.58 -7.46
CA LEU A 52 2.93 -6.62 -6.64
C LEU A 52 4.01 -7.51 -6.02
N SER A 53 4.13 -7.48 -4.70
CA SER A 53 4.98 -8.42 -3.96
C SER A 53 4.15 -9.59 -3.45
N THR A 54 4.65 -10.80 -3.63
CA THR A 54 4.05 -12.02 -3.07
C THR A 54 4.96 -12.57 -1.98
N LYS A 55 4.44 -12.62 -0.75
CA LYS A 55 5.13 -13.21 0.39
C LYS A 55 4.29 -14.34 0.97
N GLY A 56 4.67 -15.58 0.65
CA GLY A 56 3.87 -16.76 0.95
C GLY A 56 2.49 -16.65 0.30
N LYS A 57 1.43 -16.70 1.11
CA LYS A 57 0.03 -16.55 0.64
C LYS A 57 -0.46 -15.09 0.57
N ARG A 58 0.34 -14.12 1.01
CA ARG A 58 -0.06 -12.71 1.10
C ARG A 58 0.47 -11.95 -0.11
N HIS A 59 -0.44 -11.27 -0.80
CA HIS A 59 -0.10 -10.34 -1.88
C HIS A 59 -0.17 -8.90 -1.36
N THR A 60 0.86 -8.10 -1.63
CA THR A 60 0.93 -6.68 -1.25
C THR A 60 1.15 -5.85 -2.50
N GLY A 61 0.26 -4.89 -2.75
CA GLY A 61 0.38 -3.92 -3.82
C GLY A 61 1.08 -2.66 -3.36
N PHE A 62 1.92 -2.10 -4.21
CA PHE A 62 2.75 -0.92 -3.97
C PHE A 62 2.55 0.08 -5.11
N LEU A 63 2.59 1.36 -4.77
CA LEU A 63 2.58 2.43 -5.76
C LEU A 63 4.00 2.67 -6.27
N ARG A 64 4.27 2.36 -7.55
CA ARG A 64 5.65 2.37 -8.08
C ARG A 64 6.30 3.75 -8.00
N GLU A 65 5.56 4.80 -8.36
CA GLU A 65 6.05 6.19 -8.34
C GLU A 65 6.43 6.70 -6.94
N ALA A 66 5.93 6.06 -5.88
CA ALA A 66 6.25 6.48 -4.51
C ALA A 66 7.61 5.97 -4.03
N TYR A 67 8.28 5.11 -4.79
CA TYR A 67 9.52 4.46 -4.39
C TYR A 67 10.65 4.70 -5.38
N GLU A 68 11.82 5.03 -4.83
CA GLU A 68 13.08 5.09 -5.56
C GLU A 68 14.14 4.25 -4.83
N ARG A 69 14.81 3.33 -5.55
CA ARG A 69 15.81 2.40 -4.98
C ARG A 69 15.31 1.64 -3.74
N GLY A 70 14.01 1.33 -3.72
CA GLY A 70 13.34 0.66 -2.61
C GLY A 70 12.97 1.56 -1.43
N CYS A 71 13.42 2.81 -1.38
CA CYS A 71 13.04 3.76 -0.34
C CYS A 71 11.83 4.60 -0.78
N LEU A 72 11.00 5.01 0.18
CA LEU A 72 9.91 5.95 -0.10
C LEU A 72 10.51 7.31 -0.45
N ILE A 73 10.09 7.91 -1.55
CA ILE A 73 10.59 9.21 -2.01
C ILE A 73 10.18 10.30 -1.00
N GLU A 74 8.90 10.33 -0.65
CA GLU A 74 8.35 11.22 0.37
C GLU A 74 8.11 10.44 1.66
N SER A 75 9.12 10.36 2.51
CA SER A 75 9.01 9.67 3.79
C SER A 75 8.43 10.57 4.89
N ASN A 76 7.64 9.98 5.78
CA ASN A 76 7.15 10.65 6.99
C ASN A 76 7.87 10.11 8.24
N LEU A 77 7.80 10.87 9.33
CA LEU A 77 8.46 10.52 10.59
C LEU A 77 8.04 9.14 11.13
N VAL A 78 6.79 8.75 10.89
CA VAL A 78 6.26 7.43 11.31
C VAL A 78 6.92 6.30 10.52
N TYR A 79 7.11 6.48 9.22
CA TYR A 79 7.79 5.54 8.34
C TYR A 79 9.27 5.43 8.73
N GLU A 80 9.96 6.55 8.93
CA GLU A 80 11.35 6.57 9.36
C GLU A 80 11.56 5.90 10.73
N ALA A 81 10.70 6.20 11.70
CA ALA A 81 10.75 5.57 13.02
C ALA A 81 10.54 4.05 12.93
N ARG A 82 9.59 3.60 12.10
CA ARG A 82 9.38 2.16 11.85
C ARG A 82 10.58 1.50 11.18
N ARG A 83 11.19 2.15 10.19
CA ARG A 83 12.41 1.64 9.53
C ARG A 83 13.56 1.50 10.51
N LYS A 84 13.87 2.55 11.27
CA LYS A 84 14.94 2.50 12.29
C LYS A 84 14.69 1.43 13.34
N LEU A 85 13.43 1.28 13.79
CA LEU A 85 13.07 0.21 14.73
C LEU A 85 13.27 -1.18 14.11
N LEU A 86 12.88 -1.37 12.85
CA LEU A 86 13.12 -2.61 12.12
C LEU A 86 14.62 -2.90 12.02
N ASP A 87 15.42 -1.92 11.61
CA ASP A 87 16.87 -2.05 11.50
C ASP A 87 17.50 -2.44 12.85
N LEU A 88 17.09 -1.79 13.94
CA LEU A 88 17.56 -2.13 15.29
C LEU A 88 17.17 -3.55 15.72
N VAL A 89 15.93 -3.97 15.45
CA VAL A 89 15.49 -5.35 15.73
C VAL A 89 16.31 -6.36 14.93
N LEU A 90 16.60 -6.07 13.67
CA LEU A 90 17.43 -6.95 12.84
C LEU A 90 18.87 -6.97 13.34
N LEU A 91 19.46 -5.82 13.68
CA LEU A 91 20.78 -5.68 14.29
C LEU A 91 20.91 -6.49 15.56
N SER A 92 19.86 -6.52 16.40
CA SER A 92 19.82 -7.40 17.57
C SER A 92 19.74 -8.90 17.22
N CYS A 93 19.43 -9.23 15.97
CA CYS A 93 19.34 -10.59 15.42
C CYS A 93 20.50 -10.93 14.45
N HIS A 94 21.51 -10.07 14.31
CA HIS A 94 22.58 -10.23 13.31
C HIS A 94 23.60 -11.32 13.71
N GLY A 95 23.27 -12.55 13.30
CA GLY A 95 24.20 -13.50 12.72
C GLY A 95 24.10 -13.61 11.18
N LEU A 96 23.36 -12.73 10.48
CA LEU A 96 23.18 -12.84 9.01
C LEU A 96 23.47 -11.52 8.27
N GLY A 97 24.61 -11.51 7.56
CA GLY A 97 24.90 -10.80 6.31
C GLY A 97 24.27 -9.43 6.03
N ARG A 98 25.12 -8.40 6.08
CA ARG A 98 24.89 -7.02 5.66
C ARG A 98 24.89 -6.88 4.12
N GLY A 99 23.98 -7.57 3.43
CA GLY A 99 23.85 -7.52 1.96
C GLY A 99 22.39 -7.32 1.55
N ASP A 100 22.10 -6.19 0.93
CA ASP A 100 20.86 -5.87 0.22
C ASP A 100 19.56 -6.08 1.00
N ILE A 101 19.36 -5.27 2.05
CA ILE A 101 18.05 -5.12 2.67
C ILE A 101 17.16 -4.38 1.67
N ASN A 102 16.56 -5.11 0.74
CA ASN A 102 15.42 -4.62 -0.02
C ASN A 102 14.26 -4.49 0.97
N PRO A 103 13.79 -3.26 1.29
CA PRO A 103 12.68 -3.06 2.22
C PRO A 103 11.37 -3.73 1.73
N ILE A 104 11.33 -4.13 0.46
CA ILE A 104 10.26 -4.90 -0.18
C ILE A 104 10.12 -6.32 0.44
N VAL A 105 11.18 -6.90 1.00
CA VAL A 105 11.19 -8.30 1.49
C VAL A 105 10.95 -8.40 3.01
N LEU A 106 11.19 -7.31 3.75
CA LEU A 106 11.33 -7.39 5.21
C LEU A 106 10.13 -6.90 6.02
N THR A 107 8.95 -7.39 5.67
CA THR A 107 7.74 -7.24 6.51
C THR A 107 7.71 -8.33 7.59
N ARG A 108 8.43 -8.14 8.71
CA ARG A 108 8.18 -8.92 9.94
C ARG A 108 8.42 -8.08 11.19
N VAL A 109 7.59 -7.07 11.39
CA VAL A 109 7.20 -6.61 12.73
C VAL A 109 5.68 -6.52 12.75
N LYS A 110 5.05 -7.13 13.75
CA LYS A 110 3.59 -7.22 13.92
C LYS A 110 2.99 -5.82 13.73
N LYS A 111 2.31 -5.63 12.60
CA LYS A 111 1.73 -4.36 12.15
C LYS A 111 0.57 -4.03 13.08
N MET A 112 0.85 -3.26 14.15
CA MET A 112 -0.12 -2.87 15.17
C MET A 112 -1.35 -2.21 14.54
N LYS A 113 -2.48 -2.91 14.64
CA LYS A 113 -3.87 -2.47 14.87
C LYS A 113 -4.35 -1.08 14.41
N TRP A 114 -3.85 -0.51 13.30
CA TRP A 114 -4.36 0.72 12.68
C TRP A 114 -4.85 0.54 11.22
N LYS A 115 -4.78 -0.69 10.69
CA LYS A 115 -5.01 -0.97 9.26
C LYS A 115 -6.50 -0.97 8.82
N ARG A 116 -7.46 -0.92 9.75
CA ARG A 116 -8.91 -0.88 9.44
C ARG A 116 -9.40 0.55 9.22
N CYS A 117 -8.89 1.54 9.95
CA CYS A 117 -9.33 2.94 9.83
C CYS A 117 -8.99 3.54 8.46
N ILE A 118 -7.83 3.25 7.88
CA ILE A 118 -7.40 3.88 6.61
C ILE A 118 -8.36 3.57 5.45
N MET A 119 -8.87 2.34 5.34
CA MET A 119 -9.85 1.99 4.30
C MET A 119 -11.20 2.68 4.52
N ILE A 120 -11.59 2.87 5.79
CA ILE A 120 -12.84 3.54 6.18
C ILE A 120 -12.70 5.06 5.99
N GLU A 121 -11.56 5.66 6.31
CA GLU A 121 -11.28 7.07 6.06
C GLU A 121 -11.17 7.37 4.57
N ALA A 122 -10.49 6.52 3.80
CA ALA A 122 -10.48 6.62 2.35
C ALA A 122 -11.91 6.51 1.78
N TYR A 123 -12.72 5.58 2.30
CA TYR A 123 -14.14 5.48 1.95
C TYR A 123 -14.92 6.76 2.30
N CYS A 124 -14.79 7.30 3.50
CA CYS A 124 -15.46 8.54 3.90
C CYS A 124 -15.02 9.72 3.03
N ARG A 125 -13.73 9.86 2.75
CA ARG A 125 -13.17 10.95 1.93
C ARG A 125 -13.61 10.83 0.47
N LEU A 126 -13.62 9.62 -0.09
CA LEU A 126 -14.09 9.36 -1.46
C LEU A 126 -15.61 9.47 -1.59
N LYS A 127 -16.37 9.06 -0.56
CA LYS A 127 -17.83 9.16 -0.56
C LYS A 127 -18.31 10.59 -0.35
N LEU A 128 -17.61 11.38 0.47
CA LEU A 128 -17.79 12.85 0.55
C LEU A 128 -17.57 13.51 -0.82
N PHE A 129 -16.61 13.04 -1.62
CA PHE A 129 -16.40 13.51 -2.99
C PHE A 129 -17.53 13.14 -3.96
N THR A 130 -18.26 12.03 -3.72
CA THR A 130 -19.41 11.65 -4.57
C THR A 130 -20.75 12.23 -4.12
N HIS A 131 -20.89 12.55 -2.83
CA HIS A 131 -22.15 13.05 -2.24
C HIS A 131 -22.18 14.58 -2.14
N CYS A 132 -21.02 15.23 -2.12
CA CYS A 132 -20.86 16.65 -2.35
C CYS A 132 -20.40 16.78 -3.80
N GLY A 133 -21.31 17.13 -4.72
CA GLY A 133 -21.07 17.21 -6.16
C GLY A 133 -20.06 18.28 -6.57
N ILE A 134 -18.81 18.15 -6.14
CA ILE A 134 -17.69 18.92 -6.67
C ILE A 134 -17.23 18.17 -7.91
N ALA A 135 -17.96 18.41 -9.00
CA ALA A 135 -17.38 18.34 -10.32
C ALA A 135 -16.08 19.14 -10.30
N LYS A 136 -14.93 18.47 -10.45
CA LYS A 136 -13.71 19.15 -10.87
C LYS A 136 -13.89 19.51 -12.34
N LEU A 137 -14.08 20.82 -12.58
CA LEU A 137 -13.52 21.49 -13.75
C LEU A 137 -12.01 21.20 -13.85
#